data_AF-A0A6I8PCS3-F1
#
_entry.id   AF-A0A6I8PCS3-F1
#
_cell.length_a   1.000
_cell.length_b   1.000
_cell.length_c   1.000
_cell.angle_alpha   90.00
_cell.angle_beta   90.00
_cell.angle_gamma   90.00
#
_symmetry.space_group_name_H-M   'P 1'
#
loop_
_entity.id
_entity.type
_entity.pdbx_description
1 polymer ?
#
loop_
_entity_poly.entity_id
_entity_poly.type
_entity_poly.pdbx_seq_one_letter_code
_entity_poly.pdbx_strand_id
1 'polypeptide(L)'
;MQNEEGYEVLNIHTKPKISSQPLPVSPKETSTQRQCPADWKSDGGKCYWFSNVTDKKSWNESIEFCAEMKSNLTTIQEMCDLGFIWSQIPLSKYYWIGLNILHPGGNWTWLDGSALNVRLFQITRSPGKDTCGALSRDGIYPENCESLNPWICQQ
;
A
#
# COMPACT_ATOMS: atom_id res chain seq x y z
N MET A 1 -35.27 -55.90 37.52
CA MET A 1 -35.82 -55.73 36.16
C MET A 1 -34.62 -55.42 35.29
N GLN A 2 -33.92 -56.49 34.87
CA GLN A 2 -34.04 -57.08 33.53
C GLN A 2 -33.52 -56.09 32.49
N ASN A 3 -32.52 -56.37 31.65
CA ASN A 3 -31.84 -57.60 31.25
C ASN A 3 -30.88 -57.22 30.08
N GLU A 4 -29.75 -57.95 29.96
CA GLU A 4 -29.10 -58.48 28.73
C GLU A 4 -28.79 -57.54 27.55
N GLU A 5 -27.75 -57.67 26.73
CA GLU A 5 -26.55 -58.51 26.56
C GLU A 5 -25.78 -57.84 25.40
N GLY A 6 -24.51 -58.21 25.20
CA GLY A 6 -23.89 -58.06 23.88
C GLY A 6 -22.54 -57.38 23.87
N TYR A 7 -21.51 -58.12 24.26
CA TYR A 7 -20.16 -57.87 23.79
C TYR A 7 -20.01 -58.55 22.42
N GLU A 8 -19.60 -57.81 21.39
CA GLU A 8 -18.90 -58.38 20.24
C GLU A 8 -17.51 -57.76 20.13
N VAL A 9 -16.53 -58.64 20.19
CA VAL A 9 -15.08 -58.40 20.10
C VAL A 9 -14.69 -58.36 18.62
N LEU A 10 -13.98 -57.32 18.18
CA LEU A 10 -13.31 -57.32 16.86
C LEU A 10 -11.82 -56.94 16.98
N ASN A 11 -11.01 -57.99 17.02
CA ASN A 11 -9.63 -58.19 16.54
C ASN A 11 -8.71 -56.97 16.34
N ILE A 12 -7.74 -56.83 17.25
CA ILE A 12 -6.63 -55.85 17.26
C ILE A 12 -5.44 -56.21 16.34
N HIS A 13 -5.60 -57.00 15.28
CA HIS A 13 -4.46 -57.54 14.49
C HIS A 13 -4.51 -57.26 12.98
N THR A 14 -4.76 -56.01 12.59
CA THR A 14 -4.39 -55.54 11.25
C THR A 14 -3.69 -54.19 11.36
N LYS A 15 -2.36 -54.20 11.28
CA LYS A 15 -1.59 -52.97 11.01
C LYS A 15 -2.09 -52.43 9.66
N PRO A 16 -2.54 -51.16 9.58
CA PRO A 16 -2.85 -50.58 8.28
C PRO A 16 -1.58 -50.57 7.43
N LYS A 17 -1.66 -51.26 6.29
CA LYS A 17 -0.59 -51.29 5.30
C LYS A 17 -0.62 -49.92 4.60
N ILE A 18 0.14 -48.96 5.12
CA ILE A 18 0.34 -47.66 4.48
C ILE A 18 0.99 -47.94 3.12
N SER A 19 0.18 -47.81 2.07
CA SER A 19 0.63 -47.86 0.68
C SER A 19 1.55 -46.68 0.45
N SER A 20 2.85 -46.94 0.28
CA SER A 20 3.86 -45.95 -0.08
C SER A 20 3.70 -45.60 -1.56
N GLN A 21 2.75 -44.72 -1.87
CA GLN A 21 2.70 -44.01 -3.14
C GLN A 21 3.10 -42.55 -2.88
N PRO A 22 4.11 -42.00 -3.59
CA PRO A 22 4.43 -40.58 -3.48
C PRO A 22 3.22 -39.77 -3.95
N LEU A 23 2.76 -38.85 -3.11
CA LEU A 23 1.79 -37.83 -3.54
C LEU A 23 2.41 -37.04 -4.71
N PRO A 24 1.62 -36.68 -5.74
CA PRO A 24 2.09 -35.80 -6.79
C PRO A 24 2.51 -34.48 -6.14
N VAL A 25 3.81 -34.19 -6.18
CA VAL A 25 4.35 -32.91 -5.73
C VAL A 25 3.78 -31.86 -6.67
N SER A 26 2.75 -31.14 -6.20
CA SER A 26 2.27 -29.94 -6.86
C SER A 26 3.48 -29.05 -7.11
N PRO A 27 3.64 -28.45 -8.31
CA PRO A 27 4.70 -27.49 -8.55
C PRO A 27 4.67 -26.49 -7.39
N LYS A 28 5.79 -26.43 -6.67
CA LYS A 28 6.03 -25.36 -5.72
C LYS A 28 5.90 -24.10 -6.55
N GLU A 29 4.76 -23.42 -6.44
CA GLU A 29 4.60 -22.05 -6.88
C GLU A 29 5.75 -21.31 -6.20
N THR A 30 6.86 -21.18 -6.92
CA THR A 30 7.87 -20.18 -6.62
C THR A 30 7.09 -18.89 -6.66
N SER A 31 6.69 -18.42 -5.49
CA SER A 31 6.29 -17.05 -5.28
C SER A 31 7.41 -16.24 -5.89
N THR A 32 7.21 -15.80 -7.13
CA THR A 32 7.99 -14.77 -7.77
C THR A 32 7.70 -13.57 -6.93
N GLN A 33 8.51 -13.39 -5.90
CA GLN A 33 8.52 -12.21 -5.07
C GLN A 33 8.63 -11.07 -6.06
N ARG A 34 7.53 -10.31 -6.26
CA ARG A 34 7.50 -9.24 -7.26
C ARG A 34 8.58 -8.25 -6.85
N GLN A 35 9.70 -8.31 -7.53
CA GLN A 35 10.81 -7.42 -7.25
C GLN A 35 10.44 -6.06 -7.82
N CYS A 36 10.62 -4.99 -7.03
CA CYS A 36 10.38 -3.65 -7.52
C CYS A 36 11.26 -3.35 -8.74
N PRO A 37 10.81 -2.50 -9.68
CA PRO A 37 11.64 -2.09 -10.81
C PRO A 37 12.96 -1.47 -10.34
N ALA A 38 13.96 -1.43 -11.23
CA ALA A 38 15.21 -0.74 -10.94
C ALA A 38 14.96 0.71 -10.50
N ASP A 39 15.70 1.18 -9.49
CA ASP A 39 15.58 2.50 -8.87
C ASP A 39 14.30 2.77 -8.05
N TRP A 40 13.45 1.76 -7.88
CA TRP A 40 12.32 1.81 -6.95
C TRP A 40 12.71 1.23 -5.59
N LYS A 41 12.19 1.83 -4.53
CA LYS A 41 12.38 1.35 -3.16
C LYS A 41 11.22 0.44 -2.77
N SER A 42 11.52 -0.68 -2.13
CA SER A 42 10.49 -1.64 -1.67
C SER A 42 10.24 -1.51 -0.18
N ASP A 43 8.98 -1.50 0.21
CA ASP A 43 8.54 -1.64 1.60
C ASP A 43 7.15 -2.30 1.63
N GLY A 44 6.92 -3.24 2.55
CA GLY A 44 5.60 -3.86 2.75
C GLY A 44 4.97 -4.54 1.51
N GLY A 45 5.77 -4.94 0.51
CA GLY A 45 5.26 -5.49 -0.75
C GLY A 45 4.79 -4.45 -1.78
N LYS A 46 5.00 -3.16 -1.50
CA LYS A 46 4.78 -2.02 -2.39
C LYS A 46 6.10 -1.53 -2.96
N CYS A 47 6.02 -0.82 -4.08
CA CYS A 47 7.18 -0.20 -4.71
C CYS A 47 6.97 1.32 -4.79
N TYR A 48 7.99 2.07 -4.38
CA TYR A 48 7.95 3.53 -4.35
C TYR A 48 9.06 4.14 -5.19
N TRP A 49 8.69 5.13 -6.01
CA TRP A 49 9.64 5.96 -6.74
C TRP A 49 9.55 7.38 -6.26
N PHE A 50 10.70 7.98 -5.96
CA PHE A 50 10.81 9.33 -5.44
C PHE A 50 11.49 10.19 -6.48
N SER A 51 10.85 11.27 -6.91
CA SER A 51 11.51 12.22 -7.80
C SER A 51 12.69 12.87 -7.09
N ASN A 52 13.67 13.33 -7.88
CA ASN A 52 14.73 14.16 -7.34
C ASN A 52 14.12 15.45 -6.76
N VAL A 53 14.66 15.95 -5.64
CA VAL A 53 14.22 17.20 -5.00
C VAL A 53 14.23 18.42 -5.93
N THR A 54 15.07 18.40 -6.97
CA THR A 54 15.14 19.47 -7.99
C THR A 54 14.20 19.26 -9.17
N ASP A 55 13.73 18.02 -9.37
CA ASP A 55 12.76 17.71 -10.41
C ASP A 55 11.35 17.92 -9.87
N LYS A 56 10.61 18.82 -10.50
CA LYS A 56 9.35 19.33 -9.98
C LYS A 56 8.31 19.42 -11.08
N LYS A 57 7.08 19.06 -10.73
CA LYS A 57 5.93 19.02 -11.61
C LYS A 57 4.70 19.57 -10.89
N SER A 58 3.70 19.99 -11.64
CA SER A 58 2.37 20.23 -11.08
C SER A 58 1.79 18.91 -10.56
N TRP A 59 0.71 18.97 -9.78
CA TRP A 59 0.08 17.77 -9.26
C TRP A 59 -0.46 16.88 -10.39
N ASN A 60 -1.08 17.48 -11.41
CA ASN A 60 -1.59 16.74 -12.58
C ASN A 60 -0.45 16.15 -13.44
N GLU A 61 0.61 16.91 -13.71
CA GLU A 61 1.78 16.40 -14.43
C GLU A 61 2.45 15.23 -13.68
N SER A 62 2.39 15.23 -12.35
CA SER A 62 2.91 14.14 -11.53
C SER A 62 2.06 12.88 -11.63
N ILE A 63 0.73 13.01 -11.77
CA ILE A 63 -0.18 11.89 -12.06
C ILE A 63 0.16 11.26 -13.40
N GLU A 64 0.31 12.10 -14.43
CA GLU A 64 0.65 11.65 -15.78
C GLU A 64 1.97 10.88 -15.79
N PHE A 65 3.00 11.42 -15.12
CA PHE A 65 4.28 10.75 -14.98
C PHE A 65 4.16 9.38 -14.30
N CYS A 66 3.43 9.30 -13.17
CA CYS A 66 3.27 8.01 -12.50
C CYS A 66 2.50 7.01 -13.38
N ALA A 67 1.50 7.47 -14.14
CA ALA A 67 0.74 6.62 -15.06
C ALA A 67 1.61 6.08 -16.22
N GLU A 68 2.52 6.89 -16.76
CA GLU A 68 3.51 6.46 -17.75
C GLU A 68 4.40 5.33 -17.19
N MET A 69 4.76 5.44 -15.91
CA MET A 69 5.52 4.44 -15.14
C MET A 69 4.66 3.25 -14.64
N LYS A 70 3.43 3.11 -15.13
CA LYS A 70 2.46 2.06 -14.72
C LYS A 70 2.22 2.01 -13.21
N SER A 71 2.13 3.20 -12.62
CA SER A 71 1.99 3.44 -11.18
C SER A 71 1.00 4.59 -10.94
N ASN A 72 0.77 4.96 -9.69
CA ASN A 72 -0.03 6.12 -9.32
C ASN A 72 0.76 7.02 -8.38
N LEU A 73 0.33 8.28 -8.18
CA LEU A 73 0.81 9.03 -7.01
C LEU A 73 0.49 8.24 -5.74
N THR A 74 1.44 8.26 -4.79
CA THR A 74 1.37 7.41 -3.61
C THR A 74 0.12 7.65 -2.78
N THR A 75 -0.44 6.56 -2.24
CA THR A 75 -1.60 6.55 -1.34
C THR A 75 -1.17 5.92 -0.02
N ILE A 76 -1.44 6.61 1.08
CA ILE A 76 -0.90 6.23 2.38
C ILE A 76 -2.06 5.86 3.30
N GLN A 77 -2.17 4.56 3.60
CA GLN A 77 -3.28 4.02 4.40
C GLN A 77 -2.82 3.47 5.75
N GLU A 78 -1.53 3.12 5.87
CA GLU A 78 -0.98 2.51 7.07
C GLU A 78 0.17 3.34 7.66
N MET A 79 0.35 3.22 8.98
CA MET A 79 1.43 3.92 9.69
C MET A 79 2.83 3.45 9.24
N CYS A 80 2.95 2.18 8.84
CA CYS A 80 4.20 1.63 8.30
C CYS A 80 4.59 2.32 6.98
N ASP A 81 3.63 2.46 6.04
CA ASP A 81 3.86 3.17 4.78
C ASP A 81 4.34 4.61 5.04
N LEU A 82 3.68 5.30 5.96
CA LEU A 82 4.01 6.68 6.32
C LEU A 82 5.41 6.79 6.92
N GLY A 83 5.76 5.90 7.84
CA GLY A 83 7.08 5.84 8.47
C GLY A 83 8.19 5.59 7.45
N PHE A 84 7.96 4.67 6.51
CA PHE A 84 8.90 4.40 5.42
C PHE A 84 9.06 5.62 4.50
N ILE A 85 7.97 6.21 4.02
CA ILE A 85 8.03 7.39 3.15
C ILE A 85 8.77 8.55 3.84
N TRP A 86 8.48 8.80 5.11
CA TRP A 86 9.19 9.82 5.90
C TRP A 86 10.68 9.57 6.05
N SER A 87 11.12 8.30 6.08
CA SER A 87 12.55 8.00 6.13
C SER A 87 13.25 8.24 4.79
N GLN A 88 12.51 8.37 3.69
CA GLN A 88 13.08 8.61 2.36
C GLN A 88 13.12 10.10 1.95
N ILE A 89 12.29 10.96 2.55
CA ILE A 89 12.19 12.38 2.18
C ILE A 89 12.97 13.30 3.14
N PRO A 90 13.59 14.39 2.64
CA PRO A 90 14.24 15.37 3.49
C PRO A 90 13.24 16.21 4.28
N LEU A 91 13.64 16.65 5.49
CA LEU A 91 12.80 17.44 6.41
C LEU A 91 12.27 18.76 5.84
N SER A 92 12.96 19.37 4.87
CA SER A 92 12.67 20.71 4.36
C SER A 92 11.91 20.73 3.02
N LYS A 93 11.33 19.60 2.62
CA LYS A 93 10.64 19.46 1.33
C LYS A 93 9.28 18.79 1.50
N TYR A 94 8.36 19.23 0.65
CA TYR A 94 7.05 18.66 0.47
C TYR A 94 7.02 17.91 -0.86
N TYR A 95 6.38 16.74 -0.89
CA TYR A 95 6.23 15.93 -2.09
C TYR A 95 4.76 15.76 -2.43
N TRP A 96 4.41 15.86 -3.70
CA TRP A 96 3.08 15.48 -4.16
C TRP A 96 2.78 14.01 -3.86
N ILE A 97 1.57 13.79 -3.37
CA ILE A 97 0.97 12.48 -3.13
C ILE A 97 -0.42 12.45 -3.78
N GLY A 98 -1.06 11.29 -3.85
CA GLY A 98 -2.33 11.09 -4.55
C GLY A 98 -3.55 11.67 -3.83
N LEU A 99 -3.40 12.77 -3.10
CA LEU A 99 -4.43 13.36 -2.25
C LEU A 99 -4.94 14.69 -2.82
N ASN A 100 -6.24 14.88 -2.92
CA ASN A 100 -6.84 16.13 -3.38
C ASN A 100 -8.18 16.45 -2.68
N ILE A 101 -8.73 17.62 -3.02
CA ILE A 101 -10.11 17.99 -2.71
C ILE A 101 -10.84 18.21 -4.05
N LEU A 102 -11.78 17.32 -4.37
CA LEU A 102 -12.43 17.28 -5.69
C LEU A 102 -13.32 18.50 -5.97
N HIS A 103 -13.93 19.08 -4.94
CA HIS A 103 -14.82 20.23 -5.06
C HIS A 103 -14.60 21.22 -3.90
N PRO A 104 -14.77 22.53 -4.11
CA PRO A 104 -14.65 23.52 -3.04
C PRO A 104 -15.53 23.16 -1.83
N GLY A 105 -14.93 23.10 -0.64
CA GLY A 105 -15.61 22.69 0.60
C GLY A 105 -15.77 21.17 0.77
N GLY A 106 -15.21 20.36 -0.12
CA GLY A 106 -15.16 18.91 -0.01
C GLY A 106 -14.12 18.41 0.98
N ASN A 107 -14.08 17.08 1.14
CA ASN A 107 -13.13 16.40 2.01
C ASN A 107 -11.89 15.91 1.24
N TRP A 108 -10.78 15.74 1.96
CA TRP A 108 -9.58 15.10 1.45
C TRP A 108 -9.86 13.67 0.98
N THR A 109 -9.56 13.42 -0.29
CA THR A 109 -9.84 12.16 -0.97
C THR A 109 -8.60 11.70 -1.73
N TRP A 110 -8.33 10.40 -1.69
CA TRP A 110 -7.26 9.77 -2.47
C TRP A 110 -7.71 9.53 -3.92
N LEU A 111 -6.76 9.29 -4.83
CA LEU A 111 -7.06 9.01 -6.24
C LEU A 111 -7.97 7.78 -6.46
N ASP A 112 -7.97 6.83 -5.53
CA ASP A 112 -8.85 5.65 -5.55
C ASP A 112 -10.28 5.94 -5.02
N GLY A 113 -10.56 7.17 -4.59
CA GLY A 113 -11.83 7.61 -4.01
C GLY A 113 -11.96 7.37 -2.51
N SER A 114 -10.97 6.75 -1.86
CA SER A 114 -11.00 6.56 -0.40
C SER A 114 -10.74 7.87 0.35
N ALA A 115 -11.32 8.01 1.54
CA ALA A 115 -11.15 9.20 2.36
C ALA A 115 -9.82 9.18 3.14
N LEU A 116 -9.27 10.37 3.42
CA LEU A 116 -8.10 10.49 4.29
C LEU A 116 -8.41 10.01 5.72
N ASN A 117 -7.58 9.11 6.25
CA ASN A 117 -7.59 8.79 7.67
C ASN A 117 -6.88 9.90 8.46
N VAL A 118 -7.67 10.85 8.99
CA VAL A 118 -7.17 12.00 9.76
C VAL A 118 -6.41 11.64 11.04
N ARG A 119 -6.43 10.37 11.49
CA ARG A 119 -5.63 9.93 12.65
C ARG A 119 -4.15 9.72 12.31
N LEU A 120 -3.82 9.55 11.03
CA LEU A 120 -2.44 9.33 10.57
C LEU A 120 -1.70 10.64 10.32
N PHE A 121 -2.41 11.74 10.07
CA PHE A 121 -1.81 12.97 9.57
C PHE A 121 -2.28 14.20 10.35
N GLN A 122 -1.34 15.14 10.54
CA GLN A 122 -1.69 16.53 10.83
C GLN A 122 -1.91 17.27 9.52
N ILE A 123 -3.03 17.99 9.39
CA ILE A 123 -3.28 18.90 8.26
C ILE A 123 -2.86 20.29 8.72
N THR A 124 -1.85 20.88 8.06
CA THR A 124 -1.13 22.02 8.61
C THR A 124 -1.89 23.35 8.55
N ARG A 125 -2.80 23.50 7.58
CA ARG A 125 -3.66 24.68 7.44
C ARG A 125 -5.00 24.32 6.80
N SER A 126 -5.95 25.25 6.83
CA SER A 126 -7.20 25.10 6.10
C SER A 126 -6.94 25.07 4.59
N PRO A 127 -7.55 24.14 3.83
CA PRO A 127 -7.42 24.10 2.39
C PRO A 127 -8.10 25.31 1.73
N GLY A 128 -7.51 25.78 0.63
CA GLY A 128 -8.10 26.82 -0.21
C GLY A 128 -8.99 26.22 -1.30
N LYS A 129 -9.28 27.03 -2.32
CA LYS A 129 -9.83 26.54 -3.59
C LYS A 129 -8.71 25.80 -4.36
N ASP A 130 -9.06 24.79 -5.15
CA ASP A 130 -8.16 24.07 -6.06
C ASP A 130 -6.88 23.57 -5.37
N THR A 131 -7.09 22.81 -4.30
CA THR A 131 -6.04 22.37 -3.38
C THR A 131 -5.72 20.89 -3.56
N CYS A 132 -4.42 20.61 -3.66
CA CYS A 132 -3.83 19.29 -3.72
C CYS A 132 -2.94 19.05 -2.49
N GLY A 133 -2.76 17.79 -2.10
CA GLY A 133 -2.04 17.41 -0.90
C GLY A 133 -0.56 17.14 -1.19
N ALA A 134 0.32 17.84 -0.49
CA ALA A 134 1.74 17.54 -0.44
C ALA A 134 2.12 16.99 0.94
N LEU A 135 2.97 15.97 0.99
CA LEU A 135 3.48 15.37 2.22
C LEU A 135 4.83 15.97 2.61
N SER A 136 4.97 16.38 3.87
CA SER A 136 6.25 16.56 4.56
C SER A 136 6.32 15.64 5.78
N ARG A 137 7.47 15.62 6.45
CA ARG A 137 7.72 14.83 7.66
C ARG A 137 6.88 15.25 8.87
N ASP A 138 6.26 16.41 8.83
CA ASP A 138 5.41 16.97 9.88
C ASP A 138 3.91 16.99 9.53
N GLY A 139 3.53 16.62 8.31
CA GLY A 139 2.12 16.47 7.96
C GLY A 139 1.78 16.65 6.49
N ILE A 140 0.48 16.84 6.25
CA ILE A 140 -0.09 17.15 4.94
C ILE A 140 -0.25 18.65 4.79
N TYR A 141 0.32 19.16 3.72
CA TYR A 141 0.26 20.54 3.30
C TYR A 141 -0.75 20.68 2.16
N PRO A 142 -1.84 21.42 2.40
CA PRO A 142 -2.68 21.90 1.32
C PRO A 142 -1.88 22.88 0.47
N GLU A 143 -1.70 22.57 -0.81
CA GLU A 143 -0.95 23.38 -1.77
C GLU A 143 -1.78 23.62 -3.05
N ASN A 144 -1.46 24.69 -3.79
CA ASN A 144 -2.08 24.94 -5.08
C ASN A 144 -1.62 23.85 -6.07
N CYS A 145 -2.57 23.18 -6.73
CA CYS A 145 -2.29 22.05 -7.63
C CYS A 145 -1.33 22.40 -8.79
N GLU A 146 -1.26 23.68 -9.19
CA GLU A 146 -0.34 24.18 -10.23
C GLU A 146 1.07 24.49 -9.71
N SER A 147 1.30 24.39 -8.40
CA SER A 147 2.64 24.57 -7.82
C SER A 147 3.56 23.42 -8.22
N LEU A 148 4.83 23.74 -8.42
CA LEU A 148 5.83 22.75 -8.79
C LEU A 148 6.47 22.16 -7.53
N ASN A 149 6.22 20.88 -7.28
CA ASN A 149 6.83 20.12 -6.20
C ASN A 149 7.43 18.81 -6.74
N PRO A 150 8.42 18.22 -6.04
CA PRO A 150 8.77 16.83 -6.29
C PRO A 150 7.60 15.91 -5.93
N TRP A 151 7.58 14.67 -6.38
CA TRP A 151 6.44 13.76 -6.23
C TRP A 151 6.87 12.33 -5.94
N ILE A 152 5.92 11.52 -5.49
CA ILE A 152 6.15 10.11 -5.13
C ILE A 152 5.14 9.24 -5.86
N CYS A 153 5.64 8.28 -6.64
CA CYS A 153 4.82 7.25 -7.26
C CYS A 153 4.82 5.96 -6.44
N GLN A 154 3.75 5.18 -6.55
CA GLN A 154 3.55 3.88 -5.92
C GLN A 154 2.95 2.87 -6.92
N GLN A 155 3.49 1.65 -6.93
CA GLN A 155 2.91 0.46 -7.55
C GLN A 155 2.32 -0.47 -6.49
#